data_AF-A0A1H4QSP9-F1
#
_entry.id   AF-A0A1H4QSP9-F1
#
_cell.length_a   1.000
_cell.length_b   1.000
_cell.length_c   1.000
_cell.angle_alpha   90.00
_cell.angle_beta   90.00
_cell.angle_gamma   90.00
#
_symmetry.space_group_name_H-M   'P 1'
#
loop_
_entity.id
_entity.type
_entity.pdbx_description
1 polymer ?
#
loop_
_entity_poly.entity_id
_entity_poly.type
_entity_poly.pdbx_seq_one_letter_code
_entity_poly.pdbx_strand_id
1 'polypeptide(L)'
;MADLRASRCEQLVDPVTALTVAVVSCNERIPQSFTDVIRAAEEVRAIAELGSAGVDSSDYVEWATGSPETLGALIEAAETKDSKGVWEAFSHPQYGLHRVAAACNGLPKWAPPAGSEFV
;
A
#
# COMPACT_ATOMS: atom_id res chain seq x y z
N MET A 1 -4.25 -4.00 25.81
CA MET A 1 -4.29 -3.02 24.71
C MET A 1 -4.07 -3.79 23.43
N ALA A 2 -5.00 -3.73 22.48
CA ALA A 2 -4.78 -4.33 21.17
C ALA A 2 -3.68 -3.56 20.46
N ASP A 3 -2.75 -4.27 19.81
CA ASP A 3 -1.72 -3.64 18.98
C ASP A 3 -2.41 -3.01 17.76
N LEU A 4 -2.54 -1.69 17.76
CA LEU A 4 -3.18 -0.94 16.69
C LEU A 4 -2.41 -1.08 15.37
N ARG A 5 -1.08 -1.19 15.42
CA ARG A 5 -0.26 -1.44 14.24
C ARG A 5 -0.61 -2.80 13.65
N ALA A 6 -0.67 -3.83 14.49
CA ALA A 6 -1.04 -5.17 14.04
C ALA A 6 -2.42 -5.20 13.38
N SER A 7 -3.41 -4.56 13.98
CA SER A 7 -4.77 -4.49 13.42
C SER A 7 -4.83 -3.75 12.08
N ARG A 8 -4.10 -2.64 11.93
CA ARG A 8 -4.07 -1.86 10.68
C ARG A 8 -3.32 -2.61 9.58
N CYS A 9 -2.18 -3.20 9.91
CA CYS A 9 -1.41 -4.03 8.98
C CYS A 9 -2.18 -5.28 8.55
N GLU A 10 -2.98 -5.90 9.43
CA GLU A 10 -3.84 -7.00 9.03
C GLU A 10 -4.90 -6.55 8.00
N GLN A 11 -5.52 -5.40 8.20
CA GLN A 11 -6.49 -4.82 7.26
C GLN A 11 -5.86 -4.41 5.92
N LEU A 12 -4.56 -4.11 5.91
CA LEU A 12 -3.83 -3.71 4.70
C LEU A 12 -3.46 -4.89 3.79
N VAL A 13 -3.46 -6.14 4.27
CA VAL A 13 -2.96 -7.30 3.50
C VAL A 13 -3.71 -7.45 2.18
N ASP A 14 -5.03 -7.54 2.24
CA ASP A 14 -5.88 -7.77 1.07
C ASP A 14 -5.85 -6.59 0.08
N PRO A 15 -6.08 -5.32 0.49
CA PRO A 15 -6.09 -4.19 -0.44
C PRO A 15 -4.72 -3.89 -1.04
N VAL A 16 -3.62 -4.06 -0.30
CA VAL A 16 -2.25 -3.90 -0.84
C VAL A 16 -1.93 -4.98 -1.86
N THR A 17 -2.35 -6.22 -1.61
CA THR A 17 -2.19 -7.33 -2.56
C THR A 17 -2.99 -7.06 -3.84
N ALA A 18 -4.26 -6.68 -3.69
CA ALA A 18 -5.13 -6.35 -4.82
C ALA A 18 -4.57 -5.17 -5.64
N LEU A 19 -4.09 -4.12 -4.96
CA LEU A 19 -3.51 -2.95 -5.62
C LEU A 19 -2.24 -3.32 -6.41
N THR A 20 -1.37 -4.16 -5.84
CA THR A 20 -0.16 -4.63 -6.52
C THR A 20 -0.49 -5.39 -7.81
N VAL A 21 -1.47 -6.30 -7.77
CA VAL A 21 -1.93 -7.03 -8.96
C VAL A 21 -2.51 -6.06 -10.00
N ALA A 22 -3.36 -5.13 -9.57
CA ALA A 22 -4.01 -4.18 -10.47
C ALA A 22 -2.99 -3.25 -11.17
N VAL A 23 -1.98 -2.76 -10.44
CA VAL A 23 -0.91 -1.92 -11.00
C VAL A 23 -0.06 -2.68 -12.00
N VAL A 24 0.28 -3.95 -11.72
CA VAL A 24 0.99 -4.81 -12.69
C VAL A 24 0.15 -5.01 -13.95
N SER A 25 -1.16 -5.25 -13.82
CA SER A 25 -2.09 -5.39 -14.96
C SER A 25 -2.27 -4.08 -15.75
N CYS A 26 -2.17 -2.92 -15.11
CA CYS A 26 -2.14 -1.61 -15.79
C CYS A 26 -0.94 -1.51 -16.74
N ASN A 27 0.22 -2.01 -16.31
CA ASN A 27 1.42 -2.01 -17.15
C ASN A 27 1.27 -2.93 -18.38
N GLU A 28 0.48 -4.00 -18.26
CA GLU A 28 0.11 -4.90 -19.35
C GLU A 28 -1.01 -4.36 -20.27
N ARG A 29 -1.46 -3.11 -20.05
CA ARG A 29 -2.51 -2.41 -20.82
C ARG A 29 -3.89 -3.09 -20.78
N ILE A 30 -4.21 -3.76 -19.68
CA ILE A 30 -5.54 -4.37 -19.49
C ILE A 30 -6.55 -3.27 -19.13
N PRO A 31 -7.63 -3.03 -19.91
CA PRO A 31 -8.50 -1.86 -19.71
C PRO A 31 -9.24 -1.78 -18.36
N GLN A 32 -9.60 -2.93 -17.78
CA GLN A 32 -10.29 -2.99 -16.47
C GLN A 32 -9.36 -2.68 -15.29
N SER A 33 -8.05 -2.75 -15.49
CA SER A 33 -7.08 -2.62 -14.40
C SER A 33 -7.11 -1.24 -13.73
N PHE A 34 -7.44 -0.16 -14.45
CA PHE A 34 -7.56 1.17 -13.84
C PHE A 34 -8.67 1.26 -12.80
N THR A 35 -9.82 0.61 -13.04
CA THR A 35 -10.91 0.57 -12.07
C THR A 35 -10.52 -0.26 -10.84
N ASP A 36 -9.79 -1.35 -11.05
CA ASP A 36 -9.27 -2.18 -9.95
C ASP A 36 -8.20 -1.43 -9.13
N VAL A 37 -7.35 -0.63 -9.78
CA VAL A 37 -6.38 0.25 -9.12
C VAL A 37 -7.10 1.27 -8.24
N ILE A 38 -8.11 1.97 -8.77
CA ILE A 38 -8.88 2.97 -8.01
C ILE A 38 -9.49 2.33 -6.76
N ARG A 39 -10.23 1.23 -6.92
CA ARG A 39 -10.89 0.55 -5.80
C ARG A 39 -9.90 0.12 -4.71
N ALA A 40 -8.82 -0.56 -5.10
CA ALA A 40 -7.84 -1.05 -4.14
C ALA A 40 -7.08 0.10 -3.46
N ALA A 41 -6.77 1.17 -4.20
CA ALA A 41 -6.11 2.35 -3.65
C ALA A 41 -6.99 3.11 -2.65
N GLU A 42 -8.29 3.22 -2.88
CA GLU A 42 -9.24 3.79 -1.92
C GLU A 42 -9.28 2.99 -0.62
N GLU A 43 -9.28 1.65 -0.70
CA GLU A 43 -9.25 0.77 0.48
C GLU A 43 -7.95 0.97 1.29
N VAL A 44 -6.79 1.03 0.64
CA VAL A 44 -5.52 1.33 1.32
C VAL A 44 -5.53 2.74 1.92
N ARG A 45 -6.04 3.72 1.17
CA ARG A 45 -6.08 5.13 1.59
C ARG A 45 -6.95 5.32 2.82
N ALA A 46 -8.12 4.69 2.87
CA ALA A 46 -9.00 4.75 4.02
C ALA A 46 -8.29 4.27 5.31
N ILE A 47 -7.45 3.24 5.23
CA ILE A 47 -6.67 2.76 6.37
C ILE A 47 -5.54 3.74 6.72
N ALA A 48 -4.86 4.31 5.71
CA ALA A 48 -3.82 5.31 5.93
C ALA A 48 -4.36 6.61 6.57
N GLU A 49 -5.58 7.02 6.22
CA GLU A 49 -6.26 8.20 6.77
C GLU A 49 -6.67 8.04 8.24
N LEU A 50 -6.73 6.81 8.78
CA LEU A 50 -6.82 6.58 10.23
C LEU A 50 -5.57 7.10 10.97
N GLY A 51 -4.52 7.44 10.23
CA GLY A 51 -3.29 8.05 10.72
C GLY A 51 -2.48 7.12 11.60
N SER A 52 -1.53 7.69 12.34
CA SER A 52 -0.60 6.96 13.21
C SER A 52 -0.88 7.12 14.70
N ALA A 53 -1.96 7.81 15.08
CA ALA A 53 -2.33 8.00 16.48
C ALA A 53 -2.45 6.65 17.21
N GLY A 54 -1.68 6.48 18.30
CA GLY A 54 -1.64 5.26 19.09
C GLY A 54 -0.74 4.14 18.54
N VAL A 55 0.09 4.40 17.53
CA VAL A 55 1.09 3.45 17.00
C VAL A 55 2.50 3.96 17.29
N ASP A 56 3.30 3.14 17.97
CA ASP A 56 4.68 3.48 18.39
C ASP A 56 5.76 3.17 17.34
N SER A 57 5.36 2.67 16.16
CA SER A 57 6.28 2.25 15.09
C SER A 57 6.65 3.42 14.19
N SER A 58 7.90 3.88 14.23
CA SER A 58 8.40 5.00 13.42
C SER A 58 8.16 4.80 11.92
N ASP A 59 8.38 3.59 11.42
CA ASP A 59 8.16 3.28 9.99
C ASP A 59 6.69 3.40 9.59
N TYR A 60 5.77 3.04 10.49
CA TYR A 60 4.33 3.18 10.26
C TYR A 60 3.92 4.65 10.31
N VAL A 61 4.47 5.42 11.24
CA VAL A 61 4.22 6.85 11.37
C VAL A 61 4.68 7.61 10.12
N GLU A 62 5.90 7.34 9.65
CA GLU A 62 6.46 7.96 8.43
C GLU A 62 5.60 7.62 7.21
N TRP A 63 5.27 6.34 7.03
CA TRP A 63 4.39 5.90 5.95
C TRP A 63 3.01 6.57 6.02
N ALA A 64 2.33 6.54 7.16
CA ALA A 64 0.98 7.07 7.30
C ALA A 64 0.90 8.60 7.10
N THR A 65 2.01 9.32 7.27
CA THR A 65 2.06 10.78 7.12
C THR A 65 1.94 11.22 5.65
N GLY A 66 2.58 10.52 4.71
CA GLY A 66 2.59 10.88 3.27
C GLY A 66 1.82 9.93 2.35
N SER A 67 1.38 8.78 2.85
CA SER A 67 0.66 7.79 2.04
C SER A 67 -0.71 8.26 1.53
N PRO A 68 -1.54 8.98 2.29
CA PRO A 68 -2.84 9.44 1.77
C PRO A 68 -2.70 10.32 0.52
N GLU A 69 -1.71 11.21 0.50
CA GLU A 69 -1.42 12.07 -0.66
C GLU A 69 -0.92 11.25 -1.85
N THR A 70 0.01 10.32 -1.62
CA THR A 70 0.57 9.46 -2.67
C THR A 70 -0.50 8.54 -3.27
N LEU A 71 -1.40 8.00 -2.45
CA LEU A 71 -2.54 7.20 -2.91
C LEU A 71 -3.57 8.05 -3.65
N GLY A 72 -3.74 9.32 -3.27
CA GLY A 72 -4.54 10.29 -4.02
C GLY A 72 -3.99 10.50 -5.44
N ALA A 73 -2.68 10.73 -5.58
CA ALA A 73 -2.03 10.87 -6.89
C ALA A 73 -2.14 9.59 -7.74
N LEU A 74 -2.07 8.42 -7.10
CA LEU A 74 -2.26 7.14 -7.77
C LEU A 74 -3.70 6.97 -8.29
N ILE A 75 -4.70 7.35 -7.50
CA ILE A 75 -6.12 7.35 -7.92
C ILE A 75 -6.33 8.30 -9.10
N GLU A 76 -5.82 9.54 -9.01
CA GLU A 76 -5.93 10.54 -10.09
C GLU A 76 -5.28 10.06 -11.40
N ALA A 77 -4.10 9.43 -11.31
CA ALA A 77 -3.44 8.84 -12.47
C ALA A 77 -4.28 7.69 -13.07
N ALA A 78 -4.94 6.88 -12.23
CA ALA A 78 -5.80 5.81 -12.70
C ALA A 78 -7.09 6.34 -13.35
N GLU A 79 -7.70 7.39 -12.81
CA GLU A 79 -8.88 8.06 -13.37
C GLU A 79 -8.60 8.65 -14.76
N THR A 80 -7.41 9.24 -14.93
CA THR A 80 -6.94 9.80 -16.21
C THR A 80 -6.37 8.75 -17.17
N LYS A 81 -6.35 7.47 -16.76
CA LYS A 81 -5.76 6.33 -17.50
C LYS A 81 -4.28 6.51 -17.83
N ASP A 82 -3.57 7.24 -16.97
CA ASP A 82 -2.12 7.42 -17.04
C ASP A 82 -1.41 6.24 -16.35
N SER A 83 -1.13 5.18 -17.12
CA SER A 83 -0.41 4.02 -16.58
C SER A 83 0.99 4.35 -16.08
N LYS A 84 1.63 5.39 -16.62
CA LYS A 84 2.95 5.84 -16.17
C LYS A 84 2.82 6.52 -14.80
N GLY A 85 1.87 7.45 -14.65
CA GLY A 85 1.57 8.10 -13.38
C GLY A 85 1.18 7.09 -12.29
N VAL A 86 0.38 6.07 -12.62
CA VAL A 86 0.03 4.98 -11.69
C VAL A 86 1.28 4.26 -11.18
N TRP A 87 2.20 3.89 -12.08
CA TRP A 87 3.44 3.23 -11.69
C TRP A 87 4.37 4.13 -10.87
N GLU A 88 4.51 5.40 -11.24
CA GLU A 88 5.34 6.37 -10.52
C GLU A 88 4.83 6.60 -9.09
N ALA A 89 3.52 6.76 -8.89
CA ALA A 89 2.92 6.91 -7.58
C ALA A 89 3.04 5.63 -6.74
N PHE A 90 2.78 4.46 -7.35
CA PHE A 90 2.91 3.16 -6.67
C PHE A 90 4.34 2.88 -6.19
N SER A 91 5.32 3.21 -7.01
CA SER A 91 6.76 2.99 -6.75
C SER A 91 7.43 4.16 -6.00
N HIS A 92 6.66 5.13 -5.51
CA HIS A 92 7.19 6.32 -4.85
C HIS A 92 8.15 5.94 -3.70
N PRO A 93 9.39 6.47 -3.64
CA PRO A 93 10.45 5.96 -2.77
C PRO A 93 10.24 6.21 -1.27
N GLN A 94 9.39 7.18 -0.91
CA GLN A 94 9.14 7.53 0.50
C GLN A 94 7.78 7.07 1.01
N TYR A 95 6.79 6.93 0.14
CA TYR A 95 5.38 6.75 0.53
C TYR A 95 4.65 5.73 -0.33
N GLY A 96 5.35 5.12 -1.30
CA GLY A 96 4.80 4.05 -2.11
C GLY A 96 4.57 2.78 -1.29
N LEU A 97 3.89 1.80 -1.89
CA LEU A 97 3.45 0.60 -1.18
C LEU A 97 4.59 -0.25 -0.61
N HIS A 98 5.81 -0.14 -1.16
CA HIS A 98 6.97 -0.85 -0.62
C HIS A 98 7.28 -0.48 0.85
N ARG A 99 6.91 0.72 1.31
CA ARG A 99 7.06 1.13 2.72
C ARG A 99 6.05 0.47 3.65
N VAL A 100 4.92 -0.04 3.14
CA VAL A 100 3.97 -0.81 3.95
C VAL A 100 4.64 -2.08 4.50
N ALA A 101 5.43 -2.76 3.67
CA ALA A 101 6.16 -3.95 4.10
C ALA A 101 7.14 -3.64 5.25
N ALA A 102 7.82 -2.49 5.21
CA ALA A 102 8.65 -2.03 6.32
C ALA A 102 7.82 -1.67 7.56
N ALA A 103 6.73 -0.90 7.39
CA ALA A 103 5.83 -0.49 8.46
C ALA A 103 5.15 -1.67 9.18
N CYS A 104 4.88 -2.76 8.46
CA CYS A 104 4.23 -3.96 8.94
C CYS A 104 5.21 -5.11 9.23
N ASN A 105 6.52 -4.85 9.18
CA ASN A 105 7.54 -5.87 9.38
C ASN A 105 7.42 -6.54 10.77
N GLY A 106 7.64 -7.85 10.80
CA GLY A 106 7.52 -8.68 12.01
C GLY A 106 6.09 -9.04 12.41
N LEU A 107 5.07 -8.63 11.64
CA LEU A 107 3.69 -9.05 11.87
C LEU A 107 3.33 -10.32 11.07
N PRO A 108 2.38 -11.13 11.58
CA PRO A 108 1.83 -12.25 10.83
C PRO A 108 1.30 -11.77 9.46
N LYS A 109 1.45 -12.59 8.41
CA LYS A 109 1.13 -12.27 6.99
C LYS A 109 2.08 -11.28 6.29
N TRP A 110 2.91 -10.52 7.03
CA TRP A 110 3.91 -9.61 6.49
C TRP A 110 5.35 -10.12 6.66
N ALA A 111 5.55 -11.06 7.57
CA ALA A 111 6.84 -11.74 7.71
C ALA A 111 7.15 -12.57 6.45
N PRO A 112 8.41 -12.58 5.99
CA PRO A 112 8.84 -13.56 4.99
C PRO A 112 8.54 -14.97 5.50
N PRO A 113 8.23 -15.93 4.62
CA PRO A 113 7.94 -17.29 5.04
C PRO A 113 9.09 -17.82 5.90
N ALA A 114 8.75 -18.37 7.08
CA ALA A 114 9.71 -18.95 8.01
C ALA A 114 10.54 -20.02 7.26
N GLY A 115 11.86 -19.79 7.15
CA GLY A 115 12.77 -20.62 6.36
C GLY A 115 13.51 -19.89 5.23
N SER A 116 13.30 -18.57 5.07
CA SER A 116 14.08 -17.74 4.11
C SER A 116 15.45 -17.34 4.70
N GLU A 117 16.24 -18.32 5.15
CA GLU A 117 17.68 -18.14 5.35
C GLU A 117 18.33 -18.18 3.96
N PHE A 118 18.42 -17.03 3.30
CA PHE A 118 19.29 -16.93 2.13
C PHE A 118 20.74 -16.89 2.62
N VAL A 119 21.39 -18.04 2.48
CA VAL A 119 22.85 -18.22 2.42
C VAL A 119 23.40 -17.49 1.20
#